data_AF-A0A6P8JGA5-F1
#
_entry.id   AF-A0A6P8JGA5-F1
#
_cell.length_a   1.000
_cell.length_b   1.000
_cell.length_c   1.000
_cell.angle_alpha   90.00
_cell.angle_beta   90.00
_cell.angle_gamma   90.00
#
_symmetry.space_group_name_H-M   'P 1'
#
loop_
_entity.id
_entity.type
_entity.pdbx_description
1 polymer ?
#
loop_
_entity_poly.entity_id
_entity_poly.type
_entity_poly.pdbx_seq_one_letter_code
_entity_poly.pdbx_strand_id
1 'polypeptide(L)'
;MEVEGTDPDFDPTTEEGQADINDGDEEPLLPIDDSLRDRITKALRHPKAREYTFPREHIELQNMGEPAGETVEWAMRELNELYPHLDDNEIRLTEEGNKVLISVKDMRSPDKDRWTKPQALFDENGAVKNNVERLRGFQAATRSMLDRLEALTERVTTEKRAEELQKALEEKEAAYEKQSQLLANAEKKFSQQDVRMEEMAKHLDQALRDRDKAERELEEAKKSHAPTAALEKALKEKETSYKKQLQQLRRSKDENIRIITRETEKALDERDRARQAFRLALQDLNMSQEEVRNLQSTIEGSLEERRQLVAEINTKEEQIRQREQAIEDLEGEIER
;
A
#
# COMPACT_ATOMS: atom_id res chain seq x y z
N MET A 1 10.65 -34.69 48.92
CA MET A 1 11.06 -33.70 47.90
C MET A 1 9.93 -33.62 46.92
N GLU A 2 9.01 -32.71 47.21
CA GLU A 2 8.01 -32.21 46.29
C GLU A 2 8.73 -31.27 45.33
N VAL A 3 8.44 -31.37 44.03
CA VAL A 3 8.19 -30.18 43.20
C VAL A 3 7.18 -30.58 42.13
N GLU A 4 5.94 -30.12 42.35
CA GLU A 4 4.89 -29.97 41.35
C GLU A 4 5.34 -28.96 40.28
N GLY A 5 5.11 -29.31 39.00
CA GLY A 5 5.18 -28.39 37.88
C GLY A 5 3.86 -28.50 37.10
N THR A 6 2.84 -27.84 37.61
CA THR A 6 1.58 -27.58 36.89
C THR A 6 1.81 -26.43 35.92
N ASP A 7 1.87 -26.75 34.63
CA ASP A 7 1.72 -25.75 33.57
C ASP A 7 0.26 -25.30 33.52
N PRO A 8 -0.03 -23.98 33.55
CA PRO A 8 -1.39 -23.47 33.50
C PRO A 8 -1.94 -23.49 32.07
N ASP A 9 -3.11 -24.09 31.93
CA ASP A 9 -3.99 -24.04 30.75
C ASP A 9 -4.22 -22.58 30.32
N PHE A 10 -3.74 -22.25 29.12
CA PHE A 10 -4.00 -20.97 28.48
C PHE A 10 -5.35 -21.07 27.74
N ASP A 11 -6.42 -20.60 28.39
CA ASP A 11 -7.76 -20.49 27.81
C ASP A 11 -7.86 -19.21 26.95
N PRO A 12 -8.06 -19.30 25.63
CA PRO A 12 -8.16 -18.13 24.76
C PRO A 12 -9.55 -17.47 24.77
N THR A 13 -10.44 -17.82 25.71
CA THR A 13 -11.79 -17.24 25.80
C THR A 13 -12.03 -16.29 26.97
N THR A 14 -11.01 -15.96 27.75
CA THR A 14 -11.09 -14.92 28.78
C THR A 14 -10.83 -13.52 28.22
N GLU A 15 -11.89 -12.72 28.35
CA GLU A 15 -12.08 -11.31 28.00
C GLU A 15 -11.27 -10.36 28.91
N GLU A 16 -9.94 -10.50 28.96
CA GLU A 16 -9.07 -9.56 29.69
C GLU A 16 -7.92 -9.10 28.79
N GLY A 17 -8.19 -8.02 28.05
CA GLY A 17 -7.23 -7.41 27.15
C GLY A 17 -7.74 -6.15 26.45
N GLN A 18 -8.68 -5.41 27.05
CA GLN A 18 -8.90 -4.02 26.69
C GLN A 18 -7.88 -3.18 27.46
N ALA A 19 -6.71 -2.96 26.83
CA ALA A 19 -5.85 -1.87 27.22
C ALA A 19 -6.56 -0.56 26.86
N ASP A 20 -6.99 0.13 27.91
CA ASP A 20 -7.51 1.49 27.91
C ASP A 20 -6.39 2.43 27.43
N ILE A 21 -6.49 2.92 26.19
CA ILE A 21 -5.55 3.90 25.63
C ILE A 21 -6.22 5.27 25.75
N ASN A 22 -6.48 5.68 26.99
CA ASN A 22 -6.96 7.04 27.27
C ASN A 22 -6.39 7.57 28.59
N ASP A 23 -5.07 7.55 28.71
CA ASP A 23 -4.30 8.44 29.57
C ASP A 23 -3.39 9.22 28.59
N GLY A 24 -3.47 10.54 28.43
CA GLY A 24 -3.68 11.54 29.46
C GLY A 24 -2.38 12.27 29.79
N ASP A 25 -1.55 12.59 28.79
CA ASP A 25 -0.39 13.48 28.95
C ASP A 25 -0.29 14.42 27.73
N GLU A 26 -1.03 15.53 27.81
CA GLU A 26 -0.79 16.71 27.00
C GLU A 26 0.55 17.34 27.43
N GLU A 27 1.60 17.19 26.62
CA GLU A 27 2.81 17.99 26.78
C GLU A 27 2.47 19.47 26.56
N PRO A 28 2.80 20.38 27.51
CA PRO A 28 2.52 21.79 27.33
C PRO A 28 3.44 22.37 26.25
N LEU A 29 2.79 22.92 25.24
CA LEU A 29 3.35 23.84 24.25
C LEU A 29 4.21 24.90 24.96
N LEU A 30 5.38 25.13 24.36
CA LEU A 30 6.37 26.15 24.69
C LEU A 30 5.75 27.46 25.23
N PRO A 31 6.42 28.14 26.19
CA PRO A 31 5.92 29.40 26.73
C PRO A 31 5.79 30.44 25.62
N ILE A 32 4.55 30.82 25.32
CA ILE A 32 4.23 31.97 24.47
C ILE A 32 4.59 33.21 25.29
N ASP A 33 5.71 33.82 24.94
CA ASP A 33 6.18 35.06 25.53
C ASP A 33 5.26 36.22 25.12
N ASP A 34 4.26 36.52 25.96
CA ASP A 34 3.28 37.61 25.80
C ASP A 34 3.94 39.01 25.66
N SER A 35 5.23 39.12 25.98
CA SER A 35 6.07 40.32 25.85
C SER A 35 6.17 40.85 24.41
N LEU A 36 6.11 39.98 23.39
CA LEU A 36 6.19 40.40 21.98
C LEU A 36 4.85 40.87 21.41
N ARG A 37 3.72 40.28 21.85
CA ARG A 37 2.39 40.73 21.43
C ARG A 37 2.06 42.12 21.98
N ASP A 38 2.46 42.41 23.21
CA ASP A 38 2.24 43.72 23.84
C ASP A 38 3.15 44.83 23.26
N ARG A 39 4.35 44.50 22.75
CA ARG A 39 5.20 45.48 22.05
C ARG A 39 4.67 45.85 20.66
N ILE A 40 4.01 44.93 19.96
CA ILE A 40 3.46 45.17 18.62
C ILE A 40 2.14 45.95 18.71
N THR A 41 1.30 45.70 19.72
CA THR A 41 0.04 46.45 19.93
C THR A 41 0.28 47.87 20.46
N LYS A 42 1.34 48.13 21.24
CA LYS A 42 1.71 49.49 21.67
C LYS A 42 2.28 50.38 20.57
N ALA A 43 2.84 49.80 19.50
CA ALA A 43 3.37 50.56 18.36
C ALA A 43 2.29 51.06 17.38
N LEU A 44 1.04 50.55 17.48
CA LEU A 44 -0.03 50.79 16.51
C LEU A 44 -1.24 51.55 17.07
N ARG A 45 -1.22 51.97 18.34
CA ARG A 45 -2.26 52.84 18.94
C ARG A 45 -1.65 54.13 19.48
N HIS A 46 -1.58 55.16 18.64
CA HIS A 46 -2.23 56.46 18.87
C HIS A 46 -1.85 57.46 17.77
N PRO A 47 -2.84 58.18 17.18
CA PRO A 47 -2.60 59.31 16.31
C PRO A 47 -2.33 60.56 17.15
N LYS A 48 -1.20 61.23 16.94
CA LYS A 48 -1.08 62.64 17.31
C LYS A 48 -1.45 63.47 16.09
N ALA A 49 -2.69 63.97 16.14
CA ALA A 49 -3.12 65.12 15.37
C ALA A 49 -2.10 66.25 15.55
N ARG A 50 -1.60 66.76 14.44
CA ARG A 50 -0.98 68.08 14.37
C ARG A 50 -1.83 68.89 13.43
N GLU A 51 -2.76 69.64 14.02
CA GLU A 51 -3.36 70.81 13.40
C GLU A 51 -2.22 71.72 12.94
N TYR A 52 -2.17 72.03 11.65
CA TYR A 52 -1.52 73.24 11.17
C TYR A 52 -2.46 73.92 10.19
N THR A 53 -2.86 75.10 10.65
CA THR A 53 -3.66 76.13 10.01
C THR A 53 -3.10 76.55 8.66
N PHE A 54 -4.00 76.72 7.69
CA PHE A 54 -3.77 77.49 6.47
C PHE A 54 -3.23 78.89 6.78
N PRO A 55 -2.34 79.41 5.92
CA PRO A 55 -2.48 80.75 5.40
C PRO A 55 -2.82 80.67 3.92
N ARG A 56 -3.96 81.29 3.58
CA ARG A 56 -4.19 81.87 2.25
C ARG A 56 -3.10 82.91 2.03
N GLU A 57 -2.23 82.67 1.06
CA GLU A 57 -1.56 83.74 0.34
C GLU A 57 -1.82 83.53 -1.15
N HIS A 58 -2.47 84.53 -1.74
CA HIS A 58 -2.68 84.66 -3.15
C HIS A 58 -1.33 84.88 -3.82
N ILE A 59 -0.91 83.95 -4.68
CA ILE A 59 0.06 84.26 -5.74
C ILE A 59 -0.68 84.06 -7.05
N GLU A 60 -1.24 85.16 -7.54
CA GLU A 60 -1.50 85.34 -8.97
C GLU A 60 -0.14 85.39 -9.66
N LEU A 61 0.24 84.31 -10.33
CA LEU A 61 1.28 84.35 -11.35
C LEU A 61 0.61 84.06 -12.70
N GLN A 62 0.39 85.17 -13.42
CA GLN A 62 0.11 85.15 -14.85
C GLN A 62 1.31 84.59 -15.61
N ASN A 63 0.98 83.69 -16.55
CA ASN A 63 1.62 83.47 -17.85
C ASN A 63 3.09 83.05 -17.89
N MET A 64 3.31 81.74 -18.08
CA MET A 64 4.24 81.19 -19.08
C MET A 64 3.85 79.73 -19.41
N GLY A 65 3.34 79.49 -20.62
CA GLY A 65 3.24 78.17 -21.26
C GLY A 65 2.09 77.28 -20.80
N GLU A 66 1.26 76.82 -21.74
CA GLU A 66 0.27 75.76 -21.53
C GLU A 66 0.94 74.54 -20.86
N PRO A 67 0.45 74.04 -19.70
CA PRO A 67 0.86 72.72 -19.24
C PRO A 67 0.14 71.71 -20.12
N ALA A 68 0.89 70.93 -20.90
CA ALA A 68 0.37 69.71 -21.48
C ALA A 68 -0.28 68.91 -20.34
N GLY A 69 -1.61 68.75 -20.37
CA GLY A 69 -2.33 68.06 -19.32
C GLY A 69 -1.72 66.67 -19.09
N GLU A 70 -1.45 66.33 -17.84
CA GLU A 70 -1.04 64.99 -17.41
C GLU A 70 -2.19 64.02 -17.67
N THR A 71 -2.34 63.57 -18.91
CA THR A 71 -3.38 62.60 -19.28
C THR A 71 -2.95 61.20 -18.87
N VAL A 72 -3.94 60.35 -18.59
CA VAL A 72 -3.71 58.92 -18.29
C VAL A 72 -2.89 58.22 -19.37
N GLU A 73 -3.10 58.57 -20.64
CA GLU A 73 -2.38 57.99 -21.78
C GLU A 73 -0.89 58.37 -21.80
N TRP A 74 -0.56 59.60 -21.42
CA TRP A 74 0.82 60.04 -21.29
C TRP A 74 1.49 59.34 -20.10
N ALA A 75 0.80 59.28 -18.96
CA ALA A 75 1.31 58.62 -17.77
C ALA A 75 1.55 57.12 -17.94
N MET A 76 0.68 56.43 -18.70
CA MET A 76 0.84 55.01 -19.04
C MET A 76 2.07 54.79 -19.94
N ARG A 77 2.32 55.71 -20.88
CA ARG A 77 3.50 55.66 -21.76
C ARG A 77 4.79 55.85 -20.98
N GLU A 78 4.82 56.84 -20.10
CA GLU A 78 5.97 57.12 -19.23
C GLU A 78 6.25 55.94 -18.28
N LEU A 79 5.19 55.34 -17.71
CA LEU A 79 5.30 54.12 -16.90
C LEU A 79 5.84 52.93 -17.69
N ASN A 80 5.42 52.76 -18.94
CA ASN A 80 5.88 51.66 -19.80
C ASN A 80 7.33 51.87 -20.28
N GLU A 81 7.76 53.11 -20.48
CA GLU A 81 9.16 53.44 -20.80
C GLU A 81 10.09 53.20 -19.61
N LEU A 82 9.67 53.61 -18.40
CA LEU A 82 10.44 53.41 -17.17
C LEU A 82 10.36 51.96 -16.66
N TYR A 83 9.26 51.26 -16.93
CA TYR A 83 8.97 49.92 -16.42
C TYR A 83 8.35 49.00 -17.50
N PRO A 84 9.16 48.44 -18.41
CA PRO A 84 8.69 47.66 -19.57
C PRO A 84 7.97 46.33 -19.27
N HIS A 85 7.89 45.93 -18.00
CA HIS A 85 7.30 44.67 -17.55
C HIS A 85 6.09 44.90 -16.62
N LEU A 86 5.54 46.11 -16.63
CA LEU A 86 4.33 46.42 -15.90
C LEU A 86 3.15 45.80 -16.65
N ASP A 87 2.41 44.90 -16.00
CA ASP A 87 1.20 44.31 -16.58
C ASP A 87 0.05 45.32 -16.41
N ASP A 88 -0.58 45.70 -17.52
CA ASP A 88 -1.68 46.66 -17.57
C ASP A 88 -2.87 46.23 -16.68
N ASN A 89 -2.97 44.93 -16.36
CA ASN A 89 -4.03 44.40 -15.49
C ASN A 89 -3.74 44.57 -13.99
N GLU A 90 -2.52 44.93 -13.62
CA GLU A 90 -2.07 45.05 -12.23
C GLU A 90 -2.17 46.48 -11.69
N ILE A 91 -2.27 47.46 -12.60
CA ILE A 91 -2.33 48.89 -12.28
C ILE A 91 -3.57 49.53 -12.88
N ARG A 92 -4.17 50.44 -12.12
CA ARG A 92 -5.29 51.24 -12.58
C ARG A 92 -4.93 52.71 -12.40
N LEU A 93 -4.88 53.42 -13.52
CA LEU A 93 -4.69 54.86 -13.53
C LEU A 93 -6.05 55.57 -13.57
N THR A 94 -6.22 56.60 -12.74
CA THR A 94 -7.44 57.42 -12.70
C THR A 94 -7.04 58.88 -12.63
N GLU A 95 -7.71 59.72 -13.40
CA GLU A 95 -7.50 61.17 -13.39
C GLU A 95 -8.43 61.85 -12.39
N GLU A 96 -7.87 62.61 -11.46
CA GLU A 96 -8.65 63.36 -10.48
C GLU A 96 -8.00 64.73 -10.26
N GLY A 97 -8.67 65.80 -10.70
CA GLY A 97 -8.23 67.18 -10.45
C GLY A 97 -6.86 67.52 -11.04
N ASN A 98 -6.67 67.29 -12.35
CA ASN A 98 -5.43 67.59 -13.09
C ASN A 98 -4.21 66.78 -12.62
N LYS A 99 -4.44 65.66 -11.91
CA LYS A 99 -3.40 64.74 -11.44
C LYS A 99 -3.75 63.31 -11.82
N VAL A 100 -2.74 62.53 -12.19
CA VAL A 100 -2.88 61.09 -12.40
C VAL A 100 -2.62 60.35 -11.09
N LEU A 101 -3.61 59.56 -10.68
CA LEU A 101 -3.52 58.67 -9.54
C LEU A 101 -3.31 57.23 -10.03
N ILE A 102 -2.49 56.47 -9.31
CA ILE A 102 -2.27 55.03 -9.51
C ILE A 102 -2.87 54.24 -8.35
N SER A 103 -3.60 53.18 -8.70
CA SER A 103 -4.05 52.13 -7.80
C SER A 103 -3.45 50.82 -8.25
N VAL A 104 -3.07 49.95 -7.32
CA VAL A 104 -2.42 48.66 -7.61
C VAL A 104 -3.33 47.54 -7.10
N LYS A 105 -3.44 46.45 -7.85
CA LYS A 105 -4.24 45.29 -7.44
C LYS A 105 -3.62 44.59 -6.22
N ASP A 106 -4.43 44.31 -5.20
CA ASP A 106 -4.00 43.61 -3.99
C ASP A 106 -3.91 42.10 -4.26
N MET A 107 -2.68 41.62 -4.42
CA MET A 107 -2.39 40.21 -4.74
C MET A 107 -2.63 39.24 -3.58
N ARG A 108 -2.91 39.73 -2.36
CA ARG A 108 -3.23 38.86 -1.21
C ARG A 108 -4.63 38.26 -1.29
N SER A 109 -5.47 38.74 -2.20
CA SER A 109 -6.84 38.26 -2.39
C SER A 109 -7.26 38.43 -3.86
N PRO A 110 -6.71 37.61 -4.77
CA PRO A 110 -6.92 37.76 -6.22
C PRO A 110 -8.40 37.67 -6.62
N ASP A 111 -9.20 36.89 -5.89
CA ASP A 111 -10.62 36.65 -6.17
C ASP A 111 -11.55 37.83 -5.84
N LYS A 112 -11.05 38.88 -5.18
CA LYS A 112 -11.89 39.95 -4.62
C LYS A 112 -11.77 41.30 -5.32
N ASP A 113 -11.05 41.38 -6.44
CA ASP A 113 -10.81 42.63 -7.21
C ASP A 113 -10.55 43.85 -6.31
N ARG A 114 -9.73 43.64 -5.28
CA ARG A 114 -9.39 44.70 -4.33
C ARG A 114 -8.23 45.51 -4.88
N TRP A 115 -8.45 46.81 -4.96
CA TRP A 115 -7.45 47.79 -5.38
C TRP A 115 -6.94 48.55 -4.15
N THR A 116 -5.66 48.90 -4.15
CA THR A 116 -5.12 49.82 -3.15
C THR A 116 -5.74 51.21 -3.32
N LYS A 117 -5.68 52.03 -2.26
CA LYS A 117 -6.19 53.40 -2.32
C LYS A 117 -5.42 54.19 -3.41
N PRO A 118 -6.10 54.96 -4.27
CA PRO A 118 -5.46 55.78 -5.28
C PRO A 118 -4.41 56.71 -4.67
N GLN A 119 -3.21 56.74 -5.25
CA GLN A 119 -2.13 57.64 -4.84
C GLN A 119 -1.61 58.42 -6.04
N ALA A 120 -1.23 59.68 -5.86
CA ALA A 120 -0.62 60.48 -6.93
C ALA A 120 0.64 59.79 -7.46
N LEU A 121 0.67 59.56 -8.78
CA LEU A 121 1.74 58.86 -9.47
C LEU A 121 3.01 59.71 -9.55
N PHE A 122 2.84 61.00 -9.85
CA PHE A 122 3.92 61.97 -9.98
C PHE A 122 4.10 62.79 -8.69
N ASP A 123 5.34 63.22 -8.44
CA ASP A 123 5.67 64.24 -7.46
C ASP A 123 5.51 65.66 -8.02
N GLU A 124 5.80 66.68 -7.21
CA GLU A 124 5.66 68.10 -7.62
C GLU A 124 6.64 68.50 -8.74
N ASN A 125 7.63 67.65 -9.07
CA ASN A 125 8.61 67.85 -10.12
C ASN A 125 8.29 67.04 -11.39
N GLY A 126 7.16 66.32 -11.43
CA GLY A 126 6.77 65.46 -12.54
C GLY A 126 7.48 64.10 -12.59
N ALA A 127 8.21 63.70 -11.53
CA ALA A 127 8.87 62.39 -11.45
C ALA A 127 7.98 61.34 -10.79
N VAL A 128 8.08 60.08 -11.24
CA VAL A 128 7.32 58.95 -10.66
C VAL A 128 7.75 58.73 -9.21
N LYS A 129 6.80 58.68 -8.27
CA LYS A 129 7.10 58.52 -6.85
C LYS A 129 7.73 57.15 -6.52
N ASN A 130 8.79 57.17 -5.69
CA ASN A 130 9.47 56.00 -5.10
C ASN A 130 8.58 54.94 -4.42
N ASN A 131 7.31 55.24 -4.12
CA ASN A 131 6.37 54.27 -3.55
C ASN A 131 5.98 53.15 -4.54
N VAL A 132 6.07 53.41 -5.85
CA VAL A 132 5.77 52.41 -6.91
C VAL A 132 6.80 51.28 -6.91
N GLU A 133 8.09 51.59 -6.70
CA GLU A 133 9.15 50.58 -6.60
C GLU A 133 8.97 49.66 -5.38
N ARG A 134 8.53 50.22 -4.25
CA ARG A 134 8.23 49.45 -3.03
C ARG A 134 7.04 48.51 -3.22
N LEU A 135 6.04 48.92 -3.98
CA LEU A 135 4.87 48.09 -4.32
C LEU A 135 5.29 46.89 -5.20
N ARG A 136 6.17 47.10 -6.18
CA ARG A 136 6.73 46.03 -7.03
C ARG A 136 7.59 45.04 -6.24
N GLY A 137 8.47 45.54 -5.37
CA GLY A 137 9.31 44.69 -4.52
C GLY A 137 8.48 43.80 -3.58
N PHE A 138 7.37 44.34 -3.06
CA PHE A 138 6.43 43.57 -2.26
C PHE A 138 5.71 42.50 -3.09
N GLN A 139 5.23 42.81 -4.29
CA GLN A 139 4.56 41.85 -5.18
C GLN A 139 5.48 40.70 -5.61
N ALA A 140 6.72 40.99 -6.00
CA ALA A 140 7.69 39.97 -6.38
C ALA A 140 8.00 39.00 -5.22
N ALA A 141 8.13 39.52 -4.00
CA ALA A 141 8.31 38.70 -2.80
C ALA A 141 7.06 37.84 -2.52
N THR A 142 5.86 38.37 -2.75
CA THR A 142 4.60 37.65 -2.50
C THR A 142 4.40 36.51 -3.50
N ARG A 143 4.69 36.72 -4.79
CA ARG A 143 4.70 35.67 -5.82
C ARG A 143 5.68 34.55 -5.48
N SER A 144 6.92 34.91 -5.15
CA SER A 144 7.95 33.93 -4.78
C SER A 144 7.58 33.08 -3.56
N MET A 145 6.85 33.64 -2.58
CA MET A 145 6.36 32.86 -1.43
C MET A 145 5.21 31.92 -1.80
N LEU A 146 4.31 32.35 -2.69
CA LEU A 146 3.21 31.51 -3.16
C LEU A 146 3.72 30.33 -3.99
N ASP A 147 4.66 30.56 -4.91
CA ASP A 147 5.29 29.48 -5.70
C ASP A 147 5.99 28.45 -4.81
N ARG A 148 6.64 28.92 -3.73
CA ARG A 148 7.26 28.03 -2.72
C ARG A 148 6.22 27.22 -1.93
N LEU A 149 5.08 27.82 -1.60
CA LEU A 149 3.98 27.14 -0.92
C LEU A 149 3.33 26.08 -1.82
N GLU A 150 3.13 26.40 -3.09
CA GLU A 150 2.61 25.45 -4.09
C GLU A 150 3.55 24.25 -4.24
N ALA A 151 4.85 24.49 -4.44
CA ALA A 151 5.85 23.43 -4.54
C ALA A 151 5.95 22.56 -3.25
N LEU A 152 5.78 23.16 -2.07
CA LEU A 152 5.72 22.41 -0.81
C LEU A 152 4.45 21.56 -0.72
N THR A 153 3.32 22.07 -1.18
CA THR A 153 2.06 21.35 -1.17
C THR A 153 2.12 20.15 -2.11
N GLU A 154 2.66 20.33 -3.31
CA GLU A 154 2.91 19.24 -4.25
C GLU A 154 3.83 18.17 -3.63
N ARG A 155 4.95 18.56 -3.03
CA ARG A 155 5.86 17.62 -2.36
C ARG A 155 5.16 16.79 -1.28
N VAL A 156 4.42 17.43 -0.38
CA VAL A 156 3.68 16.73 0.68
C VAL A 156 2.66 15.74 0.10
N THR A 157 1.97 16.10 -1.00
CA THR A 157 1.02 15.18 -1.63
C THR A 157 1.71 14.00 -2.31
N THR A 158 2.89 14.21 -2.93
CA THR A 158 3.67 13.12 -3.51
C THR A 158 4.27 12.20 -2.46
N GLU A 159 4.69 12.74 -1.32
CA GLU A 159 5.27 11.98 -0.22
C GLU A 159 4.21 11.07 0.43
N LYS A 160 3.00 11.60 0.69
CA LYS A 160 1.87 10.79 1.17
C LYS A 160 1.52 9.63 0.22
N ARG A 161 1.50 9.88 -1.10
CA ARG A 161 1.25 8.82 -2.09
C ARG A 161 2.36 7.77 -2.09
N ALA A 162 3.61 8.17 -1.88
CA ALA A 162 4.73 7.24 -1.78
C ALA A 162 4.62 6.36 -0.52
N GLU A 163 4.26 6.95 0.62
CA GLU A 163 4.01 6.21 1.87
C GLU A 163 2.85 5.21 1.74
N GLU A 164 1.74 5.62 1.11
CA GLU A 164 0.59 4.73 0.86
C GLU A 164 0.97 3.54 -0.04
N LEU A 165 1.74 3.80 -1.11
CA LEU A 165 2.24 2.74 -2.00
C LEU A 165 3.21 1.81 -1.29
N GLN A 166 4.08 2.34 -0.43
CA GLN A 166 5.02 1.53 0.35
C GLN A 166 4.28 0.62 1.32
N LYS A 167 3.27 1.15 2.04
CA LYS A 167 2.43 0.34 2.92
C LYS A 167 1.68 -0.77 2.17
N ALA A 168 1.14 -0.47 1.00
CA ALA A 168 0.47 -1.47 0.16
C ALA A 168 1.43 -2.56 -0.35
N LEU A 169 2.70 -2.19 -0.62
CA LEU A 169 3.76 -3.14 -0.98
C LEU A 169 4.10 -4.06 0.19
N GLU A 170 4.30 -3.53 1.39
CA GLU A 170 4.57 -4.32 2.60
C GLU A 170 3.43 -5.29 2.91
N GLU A 171 2.17 -4.86 2.76
CA GLU A 171 1.00 -5.75 2.93
C GLU A 171 0.97 -6.88 1.89
N LYS A 172 1.32 -6.58 0.63
CA LYS A 172 1.42 -7.59 -0.44
C LYS A 172 2.56 -8.58 -0.17
N GLU A 173 3.74 -8.09 0.21
CA GLU A 173 4.89 -8.91 0.57
C GLU A 173 4.56 -9.86 1.72
N ALA A 174 3.94 -9.36 2.80
CA ALA A 174 3.49 -10.19 3.91
C ALA A 174 2.46 -11.26 3.49
N ALA A 175 1.57 -10.94 2.54
CA ALA A 175 0.63 -11.92 1.99
C ALA A 175 1.34 -13.00 1.16
N TYR A 176 2.34 -12.62 0.34
CA TYR A 176 3.16 -13.56 -0.41
C TYR A 176 3.98 -14.46 0.50
N GLU A 177 4.56 -13.94 1.58
CA GLU A 177 5.28 -14.73 2.57
C GLU A 177 4.39 -15.76 3.25
N LYS A 178 3.18 -15.37 3.66
CA LYS A 178 2.18 -16.30 4.22
C LYS A 178 1.83 -17.41 3.22
N GLN A 179 1.62 -17.05 1.95
CA GLN A 179 1.33 -18.04 0.90
C GLN A 179 2.51 -19.00 0.70
N SER A 180 3.73 -18.47 0.68
CA SER A 180 4.96 -19.26 0.54
C SER A 180 5.11 -20.24 1.71
N GLN A 181 4.86 -19.79 2.95
CA GLN A 181 4.87 -20.66 4.12
C GLN A 181 3.81 -21.76 4.07
N LEU A 182 2.60 -21.45 3.60
CA LEU A 182 1.54 -22.45 3.42
C LEU A 182 1.92 -23.51 2.39
N LEU A 183 2.53 -23.10 1.27
CA LEU A 183 3.04 -24.02 0.25
C LEU A 183 4.15 -24.92 0.81
N ALA A 184 5.14 -24.35 1.49
CA ALA A 184 6.22 -25.12 2.11
C ALA A 184 5.70 -26.12 3.16
N ASN A 185 4.69 -25.74 3.94
CA ASN A 185 4.05 -26.65 4.89
C ASN A 185 3.24 -27.75 4.21
N ALA A 186 2.59 -27.44 3.08
CA ALA A 186 1.87 -28.43 2.28
C ALA A 186 2.86 -29.43 1.65
N GLU A 187 3.94 -28.96 1.04
CA GLU A 187 5.01 -29.78 0.48
C GLU A 187 5.58 -30.75 1.53
N LYS A 188 5.90 -30.27 2.73
CA LYS A 188 6.36 -31.14 3.83
C LYS A 188 5.36 -32.24 4.18
N LYS A 189 4.06 -31.92 4.21
CA LYS A 189 3.00 -32.92 4.48
C LYS A 189 2.93 -33.96 3.35
N PHE A 190 3.02 -33.54 2.10
CA PHE A 190 3.04 -34.45 0.95
C PHE A 190 4.27 -35.35 0.97
N SER A 191 5.47 -34.81 1.22
CA SER A 191 6.68 -35.64 1.34
C SER A 191 6.57 -36.68 2.46
N GLN A 192 6.01 -36.32 3.63
CA GLN A 192 5.76 -37.28 4.70
C GLN A 192 4.74 -38.37 4.31
N GLN A 193 3.73 -37.99 3.52
CA GLN A 193 2.73 -38.93 3.02
C GLN A 193 3.34 -39.90 2.00
N ASP A 194 4.21 -39.42 1.11
CA ASP A 194 4.89 -40.25 0.11
C ASP A 194 5.81 -41.27 0.78
N VAL A 195 6.59 -40.87 1.79
CA VAL A 195 7.41 -41.79 2.59
C VAL A 195 6.55 -42.88 3.23
N ARG A 196 5.41 -42.51 3.84
CA ARG A 196 4.48 -43.50 4.41
C ARG A 196 3.89 -44.45 3.36
N MET A 197 3.60 -43.96 2.15
CA MET A 197 3.11 -44.81 1.07
C MET A 197 4.19 -45.79 0.59
N GLU A 198 5.44 -45.35 0.51
CA GLU A 198 6.56 -46.20 0.15
C GLU A 198 6.82 -47.29 1.19
N GLU A 199 6.76 -46.96 2.48
CA GLU A 199 6.83 -47.93 3.58
C GLU A 199 5.70 -48.96 3.51
N MET A 200 4.47 -48.52 3.26
CA MET A 200 3.33 -49.44 3.08
C MET A 200 3.49 -50.33 1.85
N ALA A 201 4.03 -49.81 0.74
CA ALA A 201 4.31 -50.58 -0.45
C ALA A 201 5.37 -51.67 -0.19
N LYS A 202 6.45 -51.33 0.53
CA LYS A 202 7.48 -52.30 0.96
C LYS A 202 6.89 -53.39 1.85
N HIS A 203 6.03 -53.02 2.81
CA HIS A 203 5.34 -54.00 3.65
C HIS A 203 4.41 -54.92 2.86
N LEU A 204 3.72 -54.39 1.85
CA LEU A 204 2.86 -55.18 0.97
C LEU A 204 3.68 -56.17 0.13
N ASP A 205 4.79 -55.72 -0.47
CA ASP A 205 5.67 -56.59 -1.26
C ASP A 205 6.26 -57.71 -0.40
N GLN A 206 6.72 -57.39 0.80
CA GLN A 206 7.20 -58.41 1.75
C GLN A 206 6.11 -59.42 2.11
N ALA A 207 4.88 -58.96 2.38
CA ALA A 207 3.77 -59.85 2.70
C ALA A 207 3.36 -60.77 1.53
N LEU A 208 3.54 -60.31 0.29
CA LEU A 208 3.32 -61.12 -0.92
C LEU A 208 4.44 -62.16 -1.11
N ARG A 209 5.71 -61.79 -0.92
CA ARG A 209 6.83 -62.75 -0.98
C ARG A 209 6.71 -63.83 0.09
N ASP A 210 6.32 -63.46 1.31
CA ASP A 210 6.08 -64.40 2.40
C ASP A 210 4.91 -65.35 2.10
N ARG A 211 3.85 -64.85 1.44
CA ARG A 211 2.74 -65.68 0.96
C ARG A 211 3.24 -66.71 -0.05
N ASP A 212 3.95 -66.26 -1.07
CA ASP A 212 4.42 -67.12 -2.16
C ASP A 212 5.41 -68.17 -1.64
N LYS A 213 6.25 -67.81 -0.65
CA LYS A 213 7.13 -68.76 0.04
C LYS A 213 6.33 -69.81 0.81
N ALA A 214 5.33 -69.38 1.59
CA ALA A 214 4.46 -70.28 2.33
C ALA A 214 3.65 -71.21 1.41
N GLU A 215 3.21 -70.73 0.24
CA GLU A 215 2.53 -71.57 -0.76
C GLU A 215 3.45 -72.65 -1.33
N ARG A 216 4.73 -72.33 -1.60
CA ARG A 216 5.72 -73.34 -2.04
C ARG A 216 6.00 -74.37 -0.95
N GLU A 217 6.22 -73.92 0.29
CA GLU A 217 6.43 -74.82 1.44
C GLU A 217 5.21 -75.73 1.68
N LEU A 218 4.00 -75.20 1.46
CA LEU A 218 2.77 -75.97 1.53
C LEU A 218 2.68 -77.03 0.43
N GLU A 219 2.98 -76.67 -0.82
CA GLU A 219 3.02 -77.64 -1.93
C GLU A 219 4.05 -78.75 -1.68
N GLU A 220 5.23 -78.38 -1.17
CA GLU A 220 6.32 -79.32 -0.89
C GLU A 220 5.97 -80.25 0.27
N ALA A 221 5.31 -79.73 1.32
CA ALA A 221 4.83 -80.53 2.43
C ALA A 221 3.63 -81.43 2.05
N LYS A 222 2.78 -81.00 1.11
CA LYS A 222 1.74 -81.85 0.50
C LYS A 222 2.37 -83.00 -0.30
N LYS A 223 3.49 -82.74 -1.00
CA LYS A 223 4.25 -83.76 -1.75
C LYS A 223 4.99 -84.75 -0.84
N SER A 224 5.37 -84.36 0.38
CA SER A 224 6.15 -85.18 1.32
C SER A 224 5.34 -85.97 2.35
N HIS A 225 3.99 -85.93 2.31
CA HIS A 225 3.11 -86.62 3.27
C HIS A 225 3.41 -86.31 4.76
N ALA A 226 3.86 -85.08 5.06
CA ALA A 226 3.87 -84.55 6.43
C ALA A 226 2.42 -84.37 6.95
N PRO A 227 2.16 -84.45 8.29
CA PRO A 227 0.81 -84.55 8.82
C PRO A 227 -0.01 -83.32 8.44
N THR A 228 -0.94 -83.55 7.51
CA THR A 228 -1.80 -82.57 6.83
C THR A 228 -2.54 -81.63 7.80
N ALA A 229 -2.82 -82.08 9.02
CA ALA A 229 -3.50 -81.30 10.05
C ALA A 229 -2.70 -80.08 10.56
N ALA A 230 -1.37 -80.16 10.63
CA ALA A 230 -0.55 -79.04 11.11
C ALA A 230 -0.46 -77.91 10.07
N LEU A 231 -0.36 -78.27 8.78
CA LEU A 231 -0.34 -77.34 7.66
C LEU A 231 -1.70 -76.68 7.44
N GLU A 232 -2.80 -77.43 7.56
CA GLU A 232 -4.14 -76.84 7.46
C GLU A 232 -4.42 -75.81 8.56
N LYS A 233 -3.93 -76.05 9.78
CA LYS A 233 -4.06 -75.10 10.88
C LYS A 233 -3.24 -73.83 10.61
N ALA A 234 -1.99 -73.96 10.17
CA ALA A 234 -1.15 -72.83 9.82
C ALA A 234 -1.71 -72.01 8.64
N LEU A 235 -2.28 -72.67 7.63
CA LEU A 235 -2.98 -72.00 6.51
C LEU A 235 -4.18 -71.19 6.99
N LYS A 236 -5.04 -71.78 7.82
CA LYS A 236 -6.21 -71.07 8.36
C LYS A 236 -5.80 -69.87 9.20
N GLU A 237 -4.78 -70.01 10.04
CA GLU A 237 -4.26 -68.89 10.83
C GLU A 237 -3.73 -67.78 9.92
N LYS A 238 -2.98 -68.10 8.87
CA LYS A 238 -2.49 -67.12 7.88
C LYS A 238 -3.61 -66.50 7.05
N GLU A 239 -4.60 -67.26 6.57
CA GLU A 239 -5.78 -66.70 5.90
C GLU A 239 -6.52 -65.72 6.79
N THR A 240 -6.65 -66.01 8.08
CA THR A 240 -7.28 -65.09 9.02
C THR A 240 -6.42 -63.84 9.27
N SER A 241 -5.09 -63.96 9.29
CA SER A 241 -4.20 -62.80 9.43
C SER A 241 -4.26 -61.92 8.18
N TYR A 242 -4.23 -62.49 6.97
CA TYR A 242 -4.39 -61.75 5.72
C TYR A 242 -5.74 -61.05 5.65
N LYS A 243 -6.84 -61.74 6.00
CA LYS A 243 -8.18 -61.12 6.04
C LYS A 243 -8.22 -59.93 7.01
N LYS A 244 -7.60 -60.04 8.19
CA LYS A 244 -7.51 -58.94 9.16
C LYS A 244 -6.70 -57.77 8.61
N GLN A 245 -5.54 -58.01 8.01
CA GLN A 245 -4.71 -56.97 7.40
C GLN A 245 -5.45 -56.27 6.26
N LEU A 246 -6.13 -57.03 5.39
CA LEU A 246 -6.91 -56.46 4.29
C LEU A 246 -8.08 -55.61 4.80
N GLN A 247 -8.71 -56.02 5.90
CA GLN A 247 -9.77 -55.27 6.55
C GLN A 247 -9.25 -53.97 7.20
N GLN A 248 -8.08 -54.02 7.83
CA GLN A 248 -7.42 -52.83 8.38
C GLN A 248 -7.05 -51.84 7.26
N LEU A 249 -6.48 -52.34 6.17
CA LEU A 249 -6.14 -51.50 5.01
C LEU A 249 -7.37 -50.83 4.40
N ARG A 250 -8.49 -51.57 4.26
CA ARG A 250 -9.77 -51.00 3.81
C ARG A 250 -10.26 -49.89 4.74
N ARG A 251 -10.27 -50.13 6.05
CA ARG A 251 -10.68 -49.13 7.04
C ARG A 251 -9.80 -47.88 6.99
N SER A 252 -8.49 -48.04 6.87
CA SER A 252 -7.55 -46.92 6.75
C SER A 252 -7.81 -46.12 5.47
N LYS A 253 -8.07 -46.80 4.35
CA LYS A 253 -8.39 -46.14 3.08
C LYS A 253 -9.71 -45.36 3.17
N ASP A 254 -10.74 -45.96 3.74
CA ASP A 254 -12.04 -45.30 3.92
C ASP A 254 -11.93 -44.06 4.83
N GLU A 255 -11.11 -44.12 5.87
CA GLU A 255 -10.87 -42.97 6.75
C GLU A 255 -10.08 -41.85 6.04
N ASN A 256 -9.04 -42.20 5.28
CA ASN A 256 -8.31 -41.23 4.47
C ASN A 256 -9.21 -40.56 3.43
N ILE A 257 -10.11 -41.33 2.78
CA ILE A 257 -11.10 -40.77 1.85
C ILE A 257 -11.97 -39.74 2.57
N ARG A 258 -12.48 -40.05 3.77
CA ARG A 258 -13.31 -39.11 4.55
C ARG A 258 -12.56 -37.82 4.92
N ILE A 259 -11.30 -37.95 5.33
CA ILE A 259 -10.47 -36.79 5.65
C ILE A 259 -10.31 -35.91 4.41
N ILE A 260 -9.92 -36.50 3.28
CA ILE A 260 -9.75 -35.77 2.01
C ILE A 260 -11.07 -35.10 1.60
N THR A 261 -12.20 -35.83 1.65
CA THR A 261 -13.51 -35.26 1.31
C THR A 261 -13.82 -34.04 2.19
N ARG A 262 -13.62 -34.15 3.50
CA ARG A 262 -13.86 -33.04 4.43
C ARG A 262 -12.93 -31.84 4.18
N GLU A 263 -11.67 -32.08 3.87
CA GLU A 263 -10.72 -31.01 3.52
C GLU A 263 -11.09 -30.34 2.19
N THR A 264 -11.51 -31.12 1.19
CA THR A 264 -11.99 -30.57 -0.08
C THR A 264 -13.26 -29.74 0.08
N GLU A 265 -14.20 -30.17 0.94
CA GLU A 265 -15.40 -29.38 1.24
C GLU A 265 -15.05 -28.04 1.91
N LYS A 266 -14.16 -28.05 2.92
CA LYS A 266 -13.68 -26.82 3.56
C LYS A 266 -13.02 -25.86 2.57
N ALA A 267 -12.16 -26.38 1.69
CA ALA A 267 -11.50 -25.57 0.67
C ALA A 267 -12.48 -24.95 -0.33
N LEU A 268 -13.56 -25.67 -0.69
CA LEU A 268 -14.62 -25.15 -1.54
C LEU A 268 -15.41 -24.04 -0.86
N ASP A 269 -15.77 -24.22 0.41
CA ASP A 269 -16.46 -23.19 1.20
C ASP A 269 -15.62 -21.91 1.35
N GLU A 270 -14.32 -22.06 1.65
CA GLU A 270 -13.38 -20.94 1.73
C GLU A 270 -13.24 -20.21 0.39
N ARG A 271 -13.15 -20.95 -0.72
CA ARG A 271 -13.14 -20.37 -2.07
C ARG A 271 -14.40 -19.55 -2.34
N ASP A 272 -15.56 -20.07 -1.96
CA ASP A 272 -16.83 -19.40 -2.23
C ASP A 272 -16.99 -18.14 -1.37
N ARG A 273 -16.53 -18.15 -0.11
CA ARG A 273 -16.43 -16.95 0.73
C ARG A 273 -15.48 -15.92 0.14
N ALA A 274 -14.29 -16.34 -0.31
CA ALA A 274 -13.32 -15.44 -0.93
C ALA A 274 -13.88 -14.80 -2.20
N ARG A 275 -14.63 -15.55 -3.03
CA ARG A 275 -15.32 -15.03 -4.21
C ARG A 275 -16.40 -13.99 -3.86
N GLN A 276 -17.16 -14.23 -2.79
CA GLN A 276 -18.15 -13.27 -2.32
C GLN A 276 -17.49 -11.98 -1.80
N ALA A 277 -16.46 -12.11 -0.97
CA ALA A 277 -15.68 -10.97 -0.46
C ALA A 277 -15.05 -10.16 -1.60
N PHE A 278 -14.47 -10.83 -2.59
CA PHE A 278 -13.92 -10.18 -3.78
C PHE A 278 -15.00 -9.42 -4.56
N ARG A 279 -16.19 -10.01 -4.73
CA ARG A 279 -17.30 -9.33 -5.41
C ARG A 279 -17.77 -8.09 -4.65
N LEU A 280 -17.80 -8.13 -3.31
CA LEU A 280 -18.13 -6.97 -2.48
C LEU A 280 -17.05 -5.88 -2.58
N ALA A 281 -15.77 -6.25 -2.49
CA ALA A 281 -14.67 -5.29 -2.64
C ALA A 281 -14.68 -4.59 -4.01
N LEU A 282 -15.04 -5.30 -5.08
CA LEU A 282 -15.21 -4.69 -6.40
C LEU A 282 -16.39 -3.72 -6.48
N GLN A 283 -17.47 -3.95 -5.71
CA GLN A 283 -18.58 -3.01 -5.59
C GLN A 283 -18.16 -1.77 -4.79
N ASP A 284 -17.40 -1.94 -3.70
CA ASP A 284 -16.90 -0.83 -2.87
C ASP A 284 -15.92 0.07 -3.65
N LEU A 285 -15.14 -0.52 -4.55
CA LEU A 285 -14.25 0.21 -5.47
C LEU A 285 -15.01 0.92 -6.62
N ASN A 286 -16.33 0.80 -6.67
CA ASN A 286 -17.21 1.42 -7.67
C ASN A 286 -16.79 1.10 -9.12
N MET A 287 -16.19 -0.07 -9.33
CA MET A 287 -15.68 -0.50 -10.63
C MET A 287 -16.82 -0.84 -11.57
N SER A 288 -16.69 -0.47 -12.84
CA SER A 288 -17.67 -0.84 -13.85
C SER A 288 -17.70 -2.36 -14.06
N GLN A 289 -18.86 -2.91 -14.45
CA GLN A 289 -18.98 -4.33 -14.75
C GLN A 289 -17.99 -4.81 -15.83
N GLU A 290 -17.54 -3.91 -16.70
CA GLU A 290 -16.57 -4.20 -17.76
C GLU A 290 -15.14 -4.34 -17.22
N GLU A 291 -14.72 -3.47 -16.31
CA GLU A 291 -13.43 -3.58 -15.63
C GLU A 291 -13.35 -4.83 -14.75
N VAL A 292 -14.46 -5.18 -14.08
CA VAL A 292 -14.57 -6.44 -13.31
C VAL A 292 -14.40 -7.65 -14.22
N ARG A 293 -15.04 -7.66 -15.40
CA ARG A 293 -14.90 -8.76 -16.38
C ARG A 293 -13.47 -8.86 -16.91
N ASN A 294 -12.82 -7.73 -17.20
CA ASN A 294 -11.44 -7.70 -17.66
C ASN A 294 -10.49 -8.26 -16.59
N LEU A 295 -10.63 -7.83 -15.33
CA LEU A 295 -9.84 -8.37 -14.22
C LEU A 295 -10.09 -9.87 -14.01
N GLN A 296 -11.34 -10.33 -14.09
CA GLN A 296 -11.66 -11.76 -14.00
C GLN A 296 -10.97 -12.55 -15.13
N SER A 297 -11.02 -12.05 -16.36
CA SER A 297 -10.36 -12.70 -17.50
C SER A 297 -8.84 -12.73 -17.35
N THR A 298 -8.22 -11.66 -16.83
CA THR A 298 -6.78 -11.63 -16.56
C THR A 298 -6.38 -12.61 -15.46
N ILE A 299 -7.17 -12.67 -14.38
CA ILE A 299 -6.93 -13.63 -13.28
C ILE A 299 -7.09 -15.07 -13.79
N GLU A 300 -8.15 -15.37 -14.53
CA GLU A 300 -8.34 -16.70 -15.13
C GLU A 300 -7.20 -17.08 -16.07
N GLY A 301 -6.74 -16.15 -16.92
CA GLY A 301 -5.56 -16.37 -17.77
C GLY A 301 -4.32 -16.71 -16.94
N SER A 302 -4.02 -15.91 -15.91
CA SER A 302 -2.87 -16.15 -15.03
C SER A 302 -2.95 -17.47 -14.25
N LEU A 303 -4.16 -17.90 -13.87
CA LEU A 303 -4.38 -19.18 -13.20
C LEU A 303 -4.16 -20.36 -14.15
N GLU A 304 -4.56 -20.22 -15.42
CA GLU A 304 -4.34 -21.25 -16.43
C GLU A 304 -2.86 -21.39 -16.78
N GLU A 305 -2.13 -20.28 -16.91
CA GLU A 305 -0.66 -20.27 -17.04
C GLU A 305 0.00 -20.96 -15.84
N ARG A 306 -0.43 -20.64 -14.62
CA ARG A 306 0.09 -21.31 -13.41
C ARG A 306 -0.17 -22.82 -13.44
N ARG A 307 -1.34 -23.28 -13.90
CA ARG A 307 -1.62 -24.72 -14.04
C ARG A 307 -0.70 -25.39 -15.06
N GLN A 308 -0.44 -24.73 -16.18
CA GLN A 308 0.51 -25.24 -17.19
C GLN A 308 1.92 -25.35 -16.62
N LEU A 309 2.40 -24.32 -15.91
CA LEU A 309 3.72 -24.34 -15.26
C LEU A 309 3.82 -25.46 -14.21
N VAL A 310 2.79 -25.68 -13.39
CA VAL A 310 2.78 -26.77 -12.42
C VAL A 310 2.82 -28.14 -13.12
N ALA A 311 2.08 -28.32 -14.21
CA ALA A 311 2.15 -29.55 -15.01
C ALA A 311 3.55 -29.75 -15.63
N GLU A 312 4.19 -28.68 -16.10
CA GLU A 312 5.57 -28.72 -16.60
C GLU A 312 6.58 -29.07 -15.50
N ILE A 313 6.42 -28.50 -14.29
CA ILE A 313 7.24 -28.85 -13.13
C ILE A 313 7.11 -30.34 -12.81
N ASN A 314 5.88 -30.85 -12.69
CA ASN A 314 5.65 -32.26 -12.39
C ASN A 314 6.29 -33.21 -13.42
N THR A 315 6.21 -32.84 -14.71
CA THR A 315 6.87 -33.64 -15.77
C THR A 315 8.39 -33.59 -15.68
N LYS A 316 8.98 -32.44 -15.33
CA LYS A 316 10.42 -32.32 -15.10
C LYS A 316 10.89 -33.04 -13.84
N GLU A 317 10.12 -33.00 -12.76
CA GLU A 317 10.41 -33.75 -11.53
C GLU A 317 10.41 -35.27 -11.78
N GLU A 318 9.48 -35.76 -12.60
CA GLU A 318 9.47 -37.17 -13.02
C GLU A 318 10.70 -37.52 -13.87
N GLN A 319 11.11 -36.64 -14.78
CA GLN A 319 12.36 -36.82 -15.55
C GLN A 319 13.60 -36.84 -14.65
N ILE A 320 13.64 -36.01 -13.60
CA ILE A 320 14.74 -35.99 -12.63
C ILE A 320 14.77 -37.33 -11.88
N ARG A 321 13.64 -37.80 -11.34
CA ARG A 321 13.55 -39.10 -10.67
C ARG A 321 14.05 -40.25 -11.55
N GLN A 322 13.64 -40.27 -12.82
CA GLN A 322 14.10 -41.29 -13.77
C GLN A 322 15.61 -41.24 -14.00
N ARG A 323 16.20 -40.04 -14.04
CA ARG A 323 17.66 -39.87 -14.18
C ARG A 323 18.40 -40.27 -12.92
N GLU A 324 17.90 -39.92 -11.74
CA GLU A 324 18.47 -40.32 -10.46
C GLU A 324 18.52 -41.84 -10.33
N GLN A 325 17.41 -42.52 -10.68
CA GLN A 325 17.38 -43.99 -10.71
C GLN A 325 18.41 -44.57 -11.69
N ALA A 326 18.53 -43.99 -12.89
CA ALA A 326 19.50 -44.45 -13.88
C ALA A 326 20.97 -44.22 -13.45
N ILE A 327 21.23 -43.15 -12.70
CA ILE A 327 22.55 -42.89 -12.12
C ILE A 327 22.86 -43.92 -11.03
N GLU A 328 21.91 -44.19 -10.14
CA GLU A 328 22.07 -45.17 -9.06
C GLU A 328 22.31 -46.58 -9.62
N ASP A 329 21.61 -46.96 -10.68
CA ASP A 329 21.82 -48.23 -11.39
C ASP A 329 23.23 -48.32 -12.01
N LEU A 330 23.72 -47.23 -12.63
CA LEU A 330 25.06 -47.16 -13.23
C LEU A 330 26.18 -47.17 -12.17
N GLU A 331 25.98 -46.47 -11.05
CA GLU A 331 26.91 -46.50 -9.92
C GLU A 331 27.01 -47.91 -9.32
N GLY A 332 25.88 -48.61 -9.19
CA GLY A 332 25.85 -50.00 -8.75
C GLY A 332 26.49 -51.00 -9.72
N GLU A 333 26.57 -50.70 -11.02
CA GLU A 333 27.34 -51.48 -12.01
C GLU A 333 28.84 -51.19 -11.94
N ILE A 334 29.24 -49.97 -11.60
CA ILE A 334 30.66 -49.57 -11.46
C ILE A 334 31.29 -50.14 -10.18
N GLU A 335 30.51 -50.31 -9.10
CA GLU A 335 30.99 -50.88 -7.84
C GLU A 335 31.14 -52.41 -7.83
N ARG A 336 30.64 -53.12 -8.85
CA ARG A 336 30.83 -54.58 -9.02
C ARG A 336 32.02 -54.89 -9.92
#